data_AF-A0A3C0MZL4-F1
#
_entry.id   AF-A0A3C0MZL4-F1
#
_cell.length_a   1.000
_cell.length_b   1.000
_cell.length_c   1.000
_cell.angle_alpha   90.00
_cell.angle_beta   90.00
_cell.angle_gamma   90.00
#
_symmetry.space_group_name_H-M   'P 1'
#
loop_
_entity.id
_entity.type
_entity.pdbx_description
1 polymer ?
#
loop_
_entity_poly.entity_id
_entity_poly.type
_entity_poly.pdbx_seq_one_letter_code
_entity_poly.pdbx_strand_id
1 'polypeptide(L)'
;MEEAKKKHKRKTYFIEKKFQAKFILKFCGLVAAGGILTIGVLYFFASQSTTVSILDSRVVVRSTADFLLPALVRTVVAVTVIIGIAAMAVALLVSHKIAGPMYRFKKIAQILADGDFSSEFKIRNLDQLQPLADEFNTMIRKTKQQLNLLKSHFASLKDKIEALPEEEAAEQKRDSLKELKKISRELETIVHYFKS
;
A
#
# COMPACT_ATOMS: atom_id res chain seq x y z
N MET A 1 -11.89 40.63 -8.53
CA MET A 1 -11.19 39.65 -9.39
C MET A 1 -11.01 38.38 -8.57
N GLU A 2 -11.92 37.43 -8.70
CA GLU A 2 -11.90 36.19 -7.91
C GLU A 2 -12.02 35.02 -8.90
N GLU A 3 -10.87 34.56 -9.41
CA GLU A 3 -10.85 33.38 -10.27
C GLU A 3 -10.93 32.11 -9.41
N ALA A 4 -12.10 31.49 -9.48
CA ALA A 4 -12.37 30.17 -8.91
C ALA A 4 -11.42 29.12 -9.51
N LYS A 5 -10.42 28.70 -8.72
CA LYS A 5 -9.48 27.63 -9.05
C LYS A 5 -10.24 26.30 -9.22
N LYS A 6 -10.57 25.97 -10.47
CA LYS A 6 -11.28 24.74 -10.85
C LYS A 6 -10.46 23.52 -10.41
N LYS A 7 -10.82 22.94 -9.27
CA LYS A 7 -10.15 21.80 -8.65
C LYS A 7 -10.43 20.56 -9.51
N HIS A 8 -9.50 20.21 -10.41
CA HIS A 8 -9.55 18.97 -11.18
C HIS A 8 -9.54 17.76 -10.23
N LYS A 9 -10.73 17.28 -9.86
CA LYS A 9 -10.91 16.04 -9.09
C LYS A 9 -10.51 14.88 -10.01
N ARG A 10 -9.29 14.37 -9.86
CA ARG A 10 -8.84 13.15 -10.56
C ARG A 10 -9.72 11.98 -10.08
N LYS A 11 -10.70 11.61 -10.92
CA LYS A 11 -11.65 10.51 -10.68
C LYS A 11 -11.05 9.21 -11.21
N THR A 12 -10.14 8.60 -10.46
CA THR A 12 -9.75 7.20 -10.69
C THR A 12 -9.85 6.44 -9.38
N TYR A 13 -11.04 5.88 -9.14
CA TYR A 13 -11.35 5.12 -7.91
C TYR A 13 -10.56 3.79 -7.80
N PHE A 14 -10.09 3.27 -8.93
CA PHE A 14 -9.41 1.98 -9.05
C PHE A 14 -7.94 2.16 -9.44
N ILE A 15 -7.04 2.11 -8.46
CA ILE A 15 -5.58 2.27 -8.66
C ILE A 15 -4.90 0.88 -8.71
N GLU A 16 -5.37 -0.09 -7.91
CA GLU A 16 -4.88 -1.48 -7.88
C GLU A 16 -6.07 -2.45 -7.79
N LYS A 17 -6.77 -2.64 -8.93
CA LYS A 17 -8.02 -3.42 -9.02
C LYS A 17 -7.88 -4.83 -8.43
N LYS A 18 -6.72 -5.46 -8.59
CA LYS A 18 -6.45 -6.83 -8.10
C LYS A 18 -6.40 -6.91 -6.57
N PHE A 19 -5.78 -5.92 -5.92
CA PHE A 19 -5.72 -5.87 -4.45
C PHE A 19 -7.10 -5.58 -3.86
N GLN A 20 -7.78 -4.55 -4.39
CA GLN A 20 -9.11 -4.15 -3.93
C GLN A 20 -10.13 -5.29 -4.11
N ALA A 21 -10.16 -5.94 -5.27
CA ALA A 21 -11.08 -7.04 -5.54
C ALA A 21 -10.84 -8.24 -4.60
N LYS A 22 -9.58 -8.65 -4.40
CA LYS A 22 -9.25 -9.74 -3.46
C LYS A 22 -9.64 -9.38 -2.02
N PHE A 23 -9.39 -8.14 -1.60
CA PHE A 23 -9.72 -7.69 -0.25
C PHE A 23 -11.24 -7.67 -0.02
N ILE A 24 -12.00 -7.08 -0.95
CA ILE A 24 -13.46 -7.02 -0.90
C ILE A 24 -14.06 -8.44 -0.92
N LEU A 25 -13.59 -9.31 -1.84
CA LEU A 25 -14.12 -10.67 -1.95
C LEU A 25 -13.92 -11.48 -0.66
N LYS A 26 -12.72 -11.39 -0.05
CA LYS A 26 -12.44 -12.03 1.24
C LYS A 26 -13.34 -11.48 2.35
N PHE A 27 -13.54 -10.17 2.36
CA PHE A 27 -14.37 -9.50 3.37
C PHE A 27 -15.86 -9.87 3.21
N CYS A 28 -16.39 -9.89 1.99
CA CYS A 28 -17.74 -10.36 1.70
C CYS A 28 -17.92 -11.83 2.10
N GLY A 29 -16.94 -12.69 1.79
CA GLY A 29 -16.95 -14.08 2.21
C GLY A 29 -16.99 -14.25 3.73
N LEU A 30 -16.24 -13.43 4.46
CA LEU A 30 -16.25 -13.41 5.93
C LEU A 30 -17.62 -13.04 6.50
N VAL A 31 -18.25 -11.97 5.96
CA VAL A 31 -19.59 -11.54 6.39
C VAL A 31 -20.63 -12.62 6.09
N ALA A 32 -20.57 -13.22 4.90
CA ALA A 32 -21.48 -14.30 4.51
C ALA A 32 -21.33 -15.53 5.40
N ALA A 33 -20.10 -15.95 5.69
CA ALA A 33 -19.83 -17.06 6.60
C ALA A 33 -20.33 -16.77 8.02
N GLY A 34 -20.16 -15.54 8.53
CA GLY A 34 -20.70 -15.13 9.82
C GLY A 34 -22.23 -15.17 9.87
N GLY A 35 -22.90 -14.75 8.79
CA GLY A 35 -24.36 -14.85 8.67
C GLY A 35 -24.84 -16.31 8.66
N ILE A 36 -24.22 -17.17 7.84
CA ILE A 36 -24.53 -18.60 7.77
C ILE A 36 -24.30 -19.28 9.13
N LEU A 37 -23.20 -18.98 9.80
CA LEU A 37 -22.89 -19.50 11.12
C LEU A 37 -23.93 -19.04 12.15
N THR A 38 -24.34 -17.77 12.12
CA THR A 38 -25.38 -17.25 13.01
C THR A 38 -26.71 -17.97 12.80
N ILE A 39 -27.11 -18.18 11.54
CA ILE A 39 -28.32 -18.96 11.20
C ILE A 39 -28.19 -20.41 11.70
N GLY A 40 -27.03 -21.05 11.49
CA GLY A 40 -26.77 -22.41 11.97
C GLY A 40 -26.83 -22.55 13.49
N VAL A 41 -26.26 -21.59 14.22
CA VAL A 41 -26.34 -21.52 15.69
C VAL A 41 -27.78 -21.33 16.15
N LEU A 42 -28.53 -20.42 15.52
CA LEU A 42 -29.95 -20.22 15.84
C LEU A 42 -30.77 -21.48 15.57
N TYR A 43 -30.51 -22.17 14.46
CA TYR A 43 -31.16 -23.44 14.16
C TYR A 43 -30.83 -24.51 15.21
N PHE A 44 -29.56 -24.63 15.61
CA PHE A 44 -29.14 -25.57 16.65
C PHE A 44 -29.84 -25.28 17.99
N PHE A 45 -29.82 -24.04 18.47
CA PHE A 45 -30.52 -23.66 19.71
C PHE A 45 -32.03 -23.84 19.62
N ALA A 46 -32.64 -23.50 18.48
CA ALA A 46 -34.07 -23.71 18.24
C ALA A 46 -34.44 -25.19 18.21
N SER A 47 -33.58 -26.05 17.65
CA SER A 47 -33.80 -27.50 17.60
C SER A 47 -33.71 -28.18 18.98
N GLN A 48 -32.96 -27.57 19.91
CA GLN A 48 -32.81 -28.04 21.30
C GLN A 48 -33.86 -27.46 22.25
N SER A 49 -34.64 -26.46 21.82
CA SER A 49 -35.59 -25.74 22.65
C SER A 49 -37.04 -26.15 22.34
N THR A 50 -37.67 -26.93 23.22
CA THR A 50 -39.10 -27.28 23.12
C THR A 50 -39.95 -26.16 23.74
N THR A 51 -40.53 -25.26 22.93
CA THR A 51 -41.57 -24.34 23.45
C THR A 51 -42.94 -24.96 23.23
N VAL A 52 -43.67 -25.20 24.31
CA VAL A 52 -45.08 -25.59 24.28
C VAL A 52 -45.92 -24.34 24.00
N SER A 53 -46.65 -24.31 22.89
CA SER A 53 -47.70 -23.32 22.66
C SER A 53 -49.04 -23.97 23.01
N ILE A 54 -49.76 -23.43 24.00
CA ILE A 54 -51.12 -23.86 24.34
C ILE A 54 -52.09 -22.99 23.54
N LEU A 55 -52.77 -23.58 22.56
CA LEU A 55 -53.90 -22.99 21.84
C LEU A 55 -55.12 -23.90 21.99
N ASP A 56 -56.20 -23.38 22.57
CA ASP A 56 -57.59 -23.86 22.51
C ASP A 56 -57.82 -25.39 22.49
N SER A 57 -57.51 -26.05 23.61
CA SER A 57 -58.08 -27.37 23.96
C SER A 57 -57.82 -28.51 22.96
N ARG A 58 -56.88 -28.35 22.03
CA ARG A 58 -56.37 -29.40 21.16
C ARG A 58 -54.88 -29.17 20.94
N VAL A 59 -54.06 -29.97 21.63
CA VAL A 59 -52.59 -29.86 21.60
C VAL A 59 -52.09 -30.31 20.22
N VAL A 60 -52.03 -29.38 19.27
CA VAL A 60 -51.21 -29.53 18.07
C VAL A 60 -49.83 -29.02 18.45
N VAL A 61 -48.90 -29.94 18.68
CA VAL A 61 -47.49 -29.62 18.90
C VAL A 61 -46.94 -29.04 17.60
N ARG A 62 -47.02 -27.73 17.44
CA ARG A 62 -46.25 -27.00 16.42
C ARG A 62 -44.99 -26.50 17.10
N SER A 63 -43.85 -26.79 16.49
CA SER A 63 -42.57 -26.39 17.04
C SER A 63 -42.50 -24.87 17.07
N THR A 64 -41.81 -24.30 18.06
CA THR A 64 -41.30 -22.91 18.06
C THR A 64 -40.66 -22.54 16.71
N ALA A 65 -40.12 -23.56 16.04
CA ALA A 65 -39.55 -23.48 14.71
C ALA A 65 -40.53 -23.07 13.60
N ASP A 66 -41.83 -23.32 13.74
CA ASP A 66 -42.81 -23.02 12.68
C ASP A 66 -43.22 -21.55 12.66
N PHE A 67 -43.09 -20.84 13.78
CA PHE A 67 -43.54 -19.45 13.92
C PHE A 67 -42.39 -18.45 14.16
N LEU A 68 -41.44 -18.77 15.05
CA LEU A 68 -40.38 -17.84 15.43
C LEU A 68 -39.13 -17.96 14.55
N LEU A 69 -38.72 -19.17 14.15
CA LEU A 69 -37.53 -19.36 13.30
C LEU A 69 -37.61 -18.61 11.96
N PRO A 70 -38.73 -18.61 11.21
CA PRO A 70 -38.82 -17.87 9.94
C PRO A 70 -38.74 -16.35 10.14
N ALA A 71 -39.26 -15.82 11.25
CA ALA A 71 -39.14 -14.40 11.58
C ALA A 71 -37.71 -14.04 12.01
N LEU A 72 -37.07 -14.88 12.82
CA LEU A 72 -35.69 -14.70 13.26
C LEU A 72 -34.70 -14.81 12.09
N VAL A 73 -34.82 -15.83 11.24
CA VAL A 73 -33.98 -16.00 10.05
C VAL A 73 -34.14 -14.82 9.10
N ARG A 74 -35.38 -14.35 8.83
CA ARG A 74 -35.60 -13.15 8.01
C ARG A 74 -34.94 -11.91 8.62
N THR A 75 -35.03 -11.75 9.94
CA THR A 75 -34.41 -10.62 10.65
C THR A 75 -32.88 -10.70 10.56
N VAL A 76 -32.30 -11.88 10.81
CA VAL A 76 -30.84 -12.09 10.69
C VAL A 76 -30.37 -11.84 9.27
N VAL A 77 -31.05 -12.38 8.25
CA VAL A 77 -30.70 -12.13 6.84
C VAL A 77 -30.77 -10.63 6.53
N ALA A 78 -31.84 -9.94 6.93
CA ALA A 78 -31.98 -8.50 6.69
C ALA A 78 -30.85 -7.70 7.37
N VAL A 79 -30.57 -7.99 8.65
CA VAL A 79 -29.50 -7.34 9.41
C VAL A 79 -28.12 -7.64 8.82
N THR A 80 -27.85 -8.90 8.46
CA THR A 80 -26.59 -9.31 7.81
C THR A 80 -26.40 -8.60 6.48
N VAL A 81 -27.45 -8.45 5.66
CA VAL A 81 -27.37 -7.71 4.40
C VAL A 81 -27.05 -6.23 4.65
N ILE A 82 -27.74 -5.58 5.58
CA ILE A 82 -27.51 -4.17 5.91
C ILE A 82 -26.09 -3.94 6.44
N ILE A 83 -25.66 -4.75 7.41
CA ILE A 83 -24.30 -4.69 7.97
C ILE A 83 -23.27 -5.02 6.90
N GLY A 84 -23.54 -6.00 6.03
CA GLY A 84 -22.65 -6.38 4.94
C GLY A 84 -22.43 -5.24 3.94
N ILE A 85 -23.49 -4.52 3.57
CA ILE A 85 -23.39 -3.34 2.70
C ILE A 85 -22.59 -2.23 3.39
N ALA A 86 -22.89 -1.93 4.65
CA ALA A 86 -22.16 -0.91 5.42
C ALA A 86 -20.66 -1.26 5.54
N ALA A 87 -20.37 -2.52 5.84
CA ALA A 87 -19.00 -3.00 5.99
C ALA A 87 -18.25 -3.06 4.65
N MET A 88 -18.91 -3.41 3.54
CA MET A 88 -18.37 -3.25 2.18
C MET A 88 -18.01 -1.80 1.88
N ALA A 89 -18.88 -0.85 2.21
CA ALA A 89 -18.63 0.57 1.99
C ALA A 89 -17.39 1.03 2.79
N VAL A 90 -17.28 0.65 4.06
CA VAL A 90 -16.10 0.93 4.89
C VAL A 90 -14.84 0.29 4.31
N ALA A 91 -14.90 -0.99 3.94
CA ALA A 91 -13.78 -1.72 3.35
C ALA A 91 -13.27 -1.06 2.06
N LEU A 92 -14.18 -0.59 1.20
CA LEU A 92 -13.84 0.16 -0.02
C LEU A 92 -13.13 1.48 0.30
N LEU A 93 -13.65 2.25 1.25
CA LEU A 93 -13.07 3.53 1.64
C LEU A 93 -11.66 3.35 2.23
N VAL A 94 -11.49 2.37 3.12
CA VAL A 94 -10.19 2.04 3.72
C VAL A 94 -9.22 1.54 2.65
N SER A 95 -9.65 0.61 1.79
CA SER A 95 -8.80 0.06 0.73
C SER A 95 -8.29 1.16 -0.22
N HIS A 96 -9.09 2.18 -0.52
CA HIS A 96 -8.65 3.29 -1.35
C HIS A 96 -7.59 4.19 -0.68
N LYS A 97 -7.66 4.35 0.65
CA LYS A 97 -6.66 5.09 1.45
C LYS A 97 -5.33 4.34 1.60
N ILE A 98 -5.26 3.06 1.23
CA ILE A 98 -4.05 2.24 1.22
C ILE A 98 -3.53 2.02 -0.20
N ALA A 99 -4.39 1.64 -1.15
CA ALA A 99 -3.98 1.33 -2.52
C ALA A 99 -3.40 2.54 -3.26
N GLY A 100 -3.97 3.73 -3.02
CA GLY A 100 -3.49 4.98 -3.62
C GLY A 100 -2.06 5.34 -3.24
N PRO A 101 -1.71 5.45 -1.95
CA PRO A 101 -0.32 5.72 -1.54
C PRO A 101 0.61 4.57 -1.94
N MET A 102 0.17 3.30 -1.89
CA MET A 102 0.99 2.15 -2.32
C MET A 102 1.46 2.26 -3.78
N TYR A 103 0.58 2.70 -4.67
CA TYR A 103 0.96 2.97 -6.06
C TYR A 103 2.00 4.08 -6.18
N ARG A 104 1.88 5.14 -5.35
CA ARG A 104 2.89 6.21 -5.31
C ARG A 104 4.24 5.71 -4.81
N PHE A 105 4.27 4.88 -3.77
CA PHE A 105 5.50 4.22 -3.29
C PHE A 105 6.18 3.43 -4.41
N LYS A 106 5.41 2.62 -5.14
CA LYS A 106 5.94 1.87 -6.29
C LYS A 106 6.54 2.80 -7.34
N LYS A 107 5.85 3.90 -7.66
CA LYS A 107 6.32 4.85 -8.67
C LYS A 107 7.60 5.57 -8.28
N ILE A 108 7.70 6.04 -7.04
CA ILE A 108 8.95 6.67 -6.59
C ILE A 108 10.08 5.64 -6.48
N ALA A 109 9.80 4.40 -6.05
CA ALA A 109 10.83 3.36 -5.99
C ALA A 109 11.41 3.03 -7.37
N GLN A 110 10.59 3.07 -8.43
CA GLN A 110 11.06 2.94 -9.82
C GLN A 110 12.00 4.09 -10.20
N ILE A 111 11.61 5.34 -9.91
CA ILE A 111 12.42 6.54 -10.19
C ILE A 111 13.78 6.47 -9.45
N LEU A 112 13.78 6.06 -8.19
CA LEU A 112 15.00 5.90 -7.39
C LEU A 112 15.89 4.75 -7.91
N ALA A 113 15.28 3.66 -8.40
CA ALA A 113 16.01 2.55 -9.01
C ALA A 113 16.70 2.96 -10.32
N ASP A 114 16.08 3.87 -11.07
CA ASP A 114 16.66 4.50 -12.26
C ASP A 114 17.72 5.58 -11.93
N GLY A 115 18.11 5.69 -10.64
CA GLY A 115 19.16 6.57 -10.18
C GLY A 115 18.73 8.02 -9.92
N ASP A 116 17.43 8.34 -9.99
CA ASP A 116 16.93 9.70 -9.79
C ASP A 116 16.45 9.95 -8.35
N PHE A 117 17.33 10.59 -7.57
CA PHE A 117 17.11 11.06 -6.20
C PHE A 117 16.78 12.55 -6.12
N SER A 118 16.48 13.21 -7.25
CA SER A 118 16.05 14.61 -7.29
C SER A 118 14.54 14.78 -6.98
N SER A 119 13.77 13.70 -7.15
CA SER A 119 12.31 13.71 -7.04
C SER A 119 11.80 13.85 -5.61
N GLU A 120 10.74 14.65 -5.44
CA GLU A 120 10.00 14.77 -4.18
C GLU A 120 8.96 13.65 -4.02
N PHE A 121 8.89 13.04 -2.84
CA PHE A 121 7.89 12.02 -2.52
C PHE A 121 6.88 12.50 -1.47
N LYS A 122 5.59 12.44 -1.83
CA LYS A 122 4.48 12.81 -0.94
C LYS A 122 3.22 12.02 -1.26
N ILE A 123 2.51 11.60 -0.22
CA ILE A 123 1.18 10.97 -0.31
C ILE A 123 0.09 11.92 0.23
N ARG A 124 -1.20 11.59 0.07
CA ARG A 124 -2.29 12.51 0.44
C ARG A 124 -2.45 12.53 1.96
N ASN A 125 -2.69 13.70 2.56
CA ASN A 125 -2.77 13.87 4.03
C ASN A 125 -3.69 12.88 4.76
N LEU A 126 -4.77 12.42 4.13
CA LEU A 126 -5.75 11.50 4.72
C LEU A 126 -5.49 10.01 4.40
N ASP A 127 -4.39 9.70 3.72
CA ASP A 127 -3.94 8.33 3.46
C ASP A 127 -3.37 7.70 4.74
N GLN A 128 -3.51 6.38 4.89
CA GLN A 128 -3.13 5.69 6.14
C GLN A 128 -1.62 5.46 6.29
N LEU A 129 -0.85 5.59 5.20
CA LEU A 129 0.57 5.26 5.15
C LEU A 129 1.49 6.46 5.42
N GLN A 130 1.01 7.51 6.11
CA GLN A 130 1.81 8.72 6.39
C GLN A 130 3.11 8.43 7.15
N PRO A 131 3.10 7.66 8.26
CA PRO A 131 4.34 7.36 8.97
C PRO A 131 5.37 6.65 8.11
N LEU A 132 4.93 5.71 7.26
CA LEU A 132 5.81 5.03 6.31
C LEU A 132 6.36 6.01 5.26
N ALA A 133 5.55 6.99 4.83
CA ALA A 133 6.00 7.98 3.86
C ALA A 133 7.07 8.91 4.44
N ASP A 134 6.96 9.26 5.71
CA ASP A 134 7.94 10.09 6.42
C ASP A 134 9.27 9.35 6.58
N GLU A 135 9.24 8.07 6.96
CA GLU A 135 10.44 7.22 7.03
C GLU A 135 11.08 7.02 5.65
N PHE A 136 10.25 6.78 4.63
CA PHE A 136 10.74 6.63 3.26
C PHE A 136 11.37 7.92 2.73
N ASN A 137 10.79 9.08 3.03
CA ASN A 137 11.37 10.37 2.72
C ASN A 137 12.71 10.60 3.44
N THR A 138 12.81 10.15 4.69
CA THR A 138 14.07 10.21 5.44
C THR A 138 15.15 9.34 4.80
N MET A 139 14.79 8.14 4.33
CA MET A 139 15.69 7.27 3.56
C MET A 139 16.15 7.96 2.28
N ILE A 140 15.22 8.48 1.44
CA ILE A 140 15.57 9.18 0.19
C ILE A 140 16.54 10.34 0.48
N ARG A 141 16.23 11.17 1.47
CA ARG A 141 17.04 12.34 1.83
C ARG A 141 18.44 11.93 2.27
N LYS A 142 18.58 10.93 3.14
CA LYS A 142 19.89 10.44 3.60
C LYS A 142 20.70 9.85 2.45
N THR A 143 20.08 9.06 1.57
CA THR A 143 20.76 8.50 0.39
C THR A 143 21.22 9.60 -0.56
N LYS A 144 20.37 10.59 -0.86
CA LYS A 144 20.73 11.76 -1.67
C LYS A 144 21.91 12.53 -1.07
N GLN A 145 21.92 12.74 0.25
CA GLN A 145 23.05 13.39 0.94
C GLN A 145 24.35 12.60 0.78
N GLN A 146 24.33 11.28 0.97
CA GLN A 146 25.52 10.44 0.78
C GLN A 146 26.00 10.42 -0.68
N LEU A 147 25.09 10.40 -1.65
CA LEU A 147 25.43 10.50 -3.08
C LEU A 147 26.10 11.85 -3.41
N ASN A 148 25.60 12.95 -2.85
CA ASN A 148 26.21 14.27 -3.05
C ASN A 148 27.60 14.37 -2.42
N LEU A 149 27.80 13.79 -1.23
CA LEU A 149 29.12 13.69 -0.61
C LEU A 149 30.08 12.86 -1.48
N LEU A 150 29.64 11.69 -1.94
CA LEU A 150 30.42 10.84 -2.85
C LEU A 150 30.85 11.59 -4.12
N LYS A 151 29.92 12.31 -4.75
CA LYS A 151 30.19 13.17 -5.93
C LYS A 151 31.27 14.21 -5.64
N SER A 152 31.17 14.92 -4.50
CA SER A 152 32.12 15.97 -4.14
C SER A 152 33.53 15.44 -3.83
N HIS A 153 33.62 14.31 -3.14
CA HIS A 153 34.91 13.65 -2.86
C HIS A 153 35.53 13.08 -4.13
N PHE A 154 34.70 12.51 -5.01
CA PHE A 154 35.15 11.98 -6.28
C PHE A 154 35.67 13.08 -7.21
N ALA A 155 34.99 14.23 -7.28
CA ALA A 155 35.48 15.39 -8.03
C ALA A 155 36.87 15.84 -7.54
N SER A 156 37.03 16.02 -6.22
CA SER A 156 38.31 16.36 -5.61
C SER A 156 39.42 15.33 -5.89
N LEU A 157 39.07 14.03 -5.91
CA LEU A 157 40.01 12.96 -6.21
C LEU A 157 40.42 12.97 -7.69
N LYS A 158 39.45 13.17 -8.60
CA LYS A 158 39.69 13.28 -10.04
C LYS A 158 40.65 14.43 -10.34
N ASP A 159 40.40 15.62 -9.79
CA ASP A 159 41.25 16.80 -10.00
C ASP A 159 42.71 16.53 -9.58
N LYS A 160 42.89 15.84 -8.44
CA LYS A 160 44.24 15.44 -7.96
C LYS A 160 44.91 14.41 -8.86
N ILE A 161 44.17 13.44 -9.41
CA ILE A 161 44.70 12.41 -10.31
C ILE A 161 45.07 13.03 -11.67
N GLU A 162 44.26 13.95 -12.19
CA GLU A 162 44.53 14.65 -13.45
C GLU A 162 45.71 15.60 -13.35
N ALA A 163 45.93 16.22 -12.18
CA ALA A 163 47.08 17.06 -11.91
C ALA A 163 48.42 16.30 -11.81
N LEU A 164 48.42 14.95 -11.79
CA LEU A 164 49.65 14.17 -11.78
C LEU A 164 50.26 14.07 -13.20
N PRO A 165 51.46 14.65 -13.42
CA PRO A 165 52.13 14.57 -14.71
C PRO A 165 52.57 13.14 -15.02
N GLU A 166 52.07 12.59 -16.13
CA GLU A 166 52.42 11.23 -16.58
C GLU A 166 53.88 11.12 -17.01
N GLU A 167 54.46 12.20 -17.53
CA GLU A 167 55.84 12.20 -18.02
C GLU A 167 56.88 12.27 -16.89
N GLU A 168 56.55 12.90 -15.76
CA GLU A 168 57.43 12.98 -14.59
C GLU A 168 57.32 11.74 -13.68
N ALA A 169 56.32 10.88 -13.92
CA ALA A 169 56.22 9.62 -13.21
C ALA A 169 57.36 8.66 -13.60
N ALA A 170 58.00 8.06 -12.59
CA ALA A 170 58.99 7.01 -12.78
C ALA A 170 58.45 5.91 -13.72
N GLU A 171 59.29 5.38 -14.62
CA GLU A 171 58.89 4.46 -15.68
C GLU A 171 58.07 3.27 -15.17
N GLN A 172 58.43 2.74 -14.00
CA GLN A 172 57.74 1.64 -13.29
C GLN A 172 56.34 1.98 -12.77
N LYS A 173 56.01 3.27 -12.59
CA LYS A 173 54.72 3.76 -12.05
C LYS A 173 53.81 4.34 -13.14
N ARG A 174 54.33 4.54 -14.37
CA ARG A 174 53.57 5.13 -15.49
C ARG A 174 52.34 4.29 -15.84
N ASP A 175 52.48 2.97 -15.89
CA ASP A 175 51.35 2.08 -16.22
C ASP A 175 50.28 2.10 -15.12
N SER A 176 50.67 2.07 -13.85
CA SER A 176 49.73 2.22 -12.73
C SER A 176 49.00 3.57 -12.74
N LEU A 177 49.67 4.65 -13.14
CA LEU A 177 49.04 5.97 -13.26
C LEU A 177 48.02 6.01 -14.41
N LYS A 178 48.33 5.38 -15.55
CA LYS A 178 47.38 5.23 -16.66
C LYS A 178 46.15 4.42 -16.25
N GLU A 179 46.34 3.32 -15.53
CA GLU A 179 45.23 2.53 -14.98
C GLU A 179 44.38 3.33 -14.00
N LEU A 180 45.00 4.09 -13.10
CA LEU A 180 44.28 4.93 -12.13
C LEU A 180 43.43 6.00 -12.83
N LYS A 181 43.98 6.66 -13.85
CA LYS A 181 43.24 7.62 -14.69
C LYS A 181 42.09 6.96 -15.44
N LYS A 182 42.26 5.73 -15.93
CA LYS A 182 41.20 4.96 -16.58
C LYS A 182 40.07 4.64 -15.59
N ILE A 183 40.39 4.11 -14.41
CA ILE A 183 39.42 3.80 -13.35
C ILE A 183 38.66 5.07 -12.93
N SER A 184 39.36 6.20 -12.80
CA SER A 184 38.71 7.48 -12.52
C SER A 184 37.66 7.83 -13.58
N ARG A 185 37.96 7.74 -14.87
CA ARG A 185 36.98 8.01 -15.95
C ARG A 185 35.78 7.05 -15.93
N GLU A 186 36.01 5.77 -15.62
CA GLU A 186 34.93 4.79 -15.48
C GLU A 186 34.02 5.11 -14.29
N LEU A 187 34.60 5.46 -13.14
CA LEU A 187 33.86 5.87 -11.94
C LEU A 187 33.06 7.16 -12.16
N GLU A 188 33.57 8.11 -12.95
CA GLU A 188 32.85 9.33 -13.30
C GLU A 188 31.52 9.02 -14.00
N THR A 189 31.51 8.04 -14.90
CA THR A 189 30.30 7.60 -15.60
C THR A 189 29.25 7.05 -14.63
N ILE A 190 29.70 6.25 -13.64
CA ILE A 190 28.83 5.66 -12.62
C ILE A 190 28.28 6.75 -11.70
N VAL A 191 29.12 7.68 -11.26
CA VAL A 191 28.73 8.77 -10.36
C VAL A 191 27.74 9.72 -11.05
N HIS A 192 27.88 9.95 -12.35
CA HIS A 192 27.00 10.81 -13.15
C HIS A 192 25.66 10.14 -13.53
N TYR A 193 25.58 8.80 -13.47
CA TYR A 193 24.30 8.08 -13.63
C TYR A 193 23.27 8.54 -12.59
N PHE A 194 23.69 8.70 -11.33
CA PHE A 194 22.81 9.12 -10.26
C PHE A 194 22.48 10.62 -10.39
N LYS A 195 21.20 10.98 -10.49
CA LYS A 195 20.73 12.36 -10.38
C LYS A 195 20.40 12.63 -8.92
N SER A 196 21.02 13.62 -8.31
CA SER A 196 20.88 13.88 -6.87
C SER A 196 20.90 15.36 -6.57
#